data_AF-A0A243RFL5-F1
#
_entry.id   AF-A0A243RFL5-F1
#
_cell.length_a   1.000
_cell.length_b   1.000
_cell.length_c   1.000
_cell.angle_alpha   90.00
_cell.angle_beta   90.00
_cell.angle_gamma   90.00
#
_symmetry.space_group_name_H-M   'P 1'
#
loop_
_entity.id
_entity.type
_entity.pdbx_description
1 polymer ?
#
loop_
_entity_poly.entity_id
_entity_poly.type
_entity_poly.pdbx_seq_one_letter_code
_entity_poly.pdbx_strand_id
1 'polypeptide(L)'
;MEESLIEQPAPPPAQGEEEHPSLALVNSAIALPGGHTVDLLGAPAQANHWLTRRGLAPVDAGMREMCATQLRSLREQIRSLFAARAEGLPALPAAVAAVNDAMTRVPTAALLRWDDKTGPYRT
;
A
#
# COMPACT_ATOMS: atom_id res chain seq x y z
N MET A 1 -31.01 -15.05 1.51
CA MET A 1 -29.89 -15.96 1.18
C MET A 1 -28.66 -15.30 1.78
N GLU A 2 -28.34 -15.68 3.02
CA GLU A 2 -27.16 -15.18 3.73
C GLU A 2 -25.94 -15.91 3.16
N GLU A 3 -25.19 -15.24 2.30
CA GLU A 3 -23.84 -15.65 1.95
C GLU A 3 -22.97 -15.42 3.18
N SER A 4 -22.73 -16.50 3.92
CA SER A 4 -21.74 -16.57 4.98
C SER A 4 -20.39 -16.20 4.37
N LEU A 5 -19.94 -14.97 4.63
CA LEU A 5 -18.58 -14.52 4.35
C LEU A 5 -17.65 -15.39 5.18
N ILE A 6 -17.14 -16.44 4.57
CA ILE A 6 -16.08 -17.27 5.12
C ILE A 6 -14.89 -16.32 5.29
N GLU A 7 -14.70 -15.82 6.51
CA GLU A 7 -13.48 -15.12 6.90
C GLU A 7 -12.35 -16.15 6.84
N GLN A 8 -11.78 -16.30 5.65
CA GLN A 8 -10.56 -17.07 5.46
C GLN A 8 -9.51 -16.45 6.38
N PRO A 9 -8.91 -17.22 7.31
CA PRO A 9 -7.93 -16.67 8.23
C PRO A 9 -6.78 -16.09 7.40
N ALA A 10 -6.66 -14.76 7.45
CA ALA A 10 -5.55 -14.06 6.81
C ALA A 10 -4.24 -14.57 7.43
N PRO A 11 -3.17 -14.72 6.62
CA PRO A 11 -1.86 -15.06 7.18
C PRO A 11 -1.46 -14.02 8.23
N PRO A 12 -0.62 -14.40 9.22
CA PRO A 12 -0.11 -13.45 10.19
C PRO A 12 0.59 -12.28 9.46
N PRO A 13 0.57 -11.07 10.03
CA PRO A 13 1.24 -9.92 9.43
C PRO A 13 2.71 -10.25 9.12
N ALA A 14 3.22 -9.79 7.98
CA ALA A 14 4.64 -9.92 7.71
C ALA A 14 5.45 -9.07 8.71
N GLN A 15 6.70 -9.47 8.93
CA GLN A 15 7.60 -8.75 9.81
C GLN A 15 7.70 -7.27 9.41
N GLY A 16 7.55 -6.37 10.40
CA GLY A 16 7.65 -4.92 10.21
C GLY A 16 6.36 -4.24 9.74
N GLU A 17 5.28 -4.96 9.44
CA GLU A 17 4.00 -4.34 9.05
C GLU A 17 3.30 -3.56 10.17
N GLU A 18 3.60 -3.89 11.43
CA GLU A 18 3.08 -3.17 12.59
C GLU A 18 3.76 -1.81 12.75
N GLU A 19 5.07 -1.74 12.44
CA GLU A 19 5.90 -0.55 12.59
C GLU A 19 5.89 0.36 11.35
N HIS A 20 5.64 -0.22 10.17
CA HIS A 20 5.77 0.49 8.89
C HIS A 20 4.48 0.38 8.06
N PRO A 21 3.64 1.44 8.04
CA PRO A 21 2.42 1.47 7.23
C PRO A 21 2.65 1.26 5.72
N SER A 22 3.83 1.60 5.22
CA SER A 22 4.21 1.33 3.82
C SER A 22 4.39 -0.15 3.53
N LEU A 23 5.00 -0.93 4.45
CA LEU A 23 5.11 -2.39 4.34
C LEU A 23 3.73 -3.04 4.42
N ALA A 24 2.92 -2.60 5.39
CA ALA A 24 1.53 -3.02 5.50
C ALA A 24 0.74 -2.78 4.21
N LEU A 25 0.92 -1.62 3.58
CA LEU A 25 0.21 -1.27 2.36
C LEU A 25 0.58 -2.21 1.21
N VAL A 26 1.87 -2.47 0.98
CA VAL A 26 2.33 -3.35 -0.12
C VAL A 26 1.92 -4.81 0.08
N ASN A 27 1.73 -5.24 1.33
CA ASN A 27 1.30 -6.59 1.68
C ASN A 27 -0.23 -6.74 1.78
N SER A 28 -0.99 -5.68 1.49
CA SER A 28 -2.46 -5.78 1.42
C SER A 28 -2.96 -6.61 0.24
N ALA A 29 -2.10 -6.92 -0.75
CA ALA A 29 -2.34 -7.95 -1.76
C ALA A 29 -1.54 -9.21 -1.41
N ILE A 30 -2.26 -10.29 -1.10
CA ILE A 30 -1.71 -11.54 -0.59
C ILE A 30 -1.83 -12.61 -1.67
N ALA A 31 -0.69 -13.10 -2.15
CA ALA A 31 -0.65 -14.26 -3.05
C ALA A 31 -0.91 -15.54 -2.25
N LEU A 32 -1.86 -16.34 -2.70
CA LEU A 32 -2.22 -17.63 -2.13
C LEU A 32 -1.78 -18.77 -3.06
N PRO A 33 -1.61 -20.00 -2.55
CA PRO A 33 -1.41 -21.19 -3.37
C PRO A 33 -2.49 -21.33 -4.45
N GLY A 34 -2.14 -21.93 -5.59
CA GLY A 34 -3.07 -22.10 -6.71
C GLY A 34 -3.24 -20.85 -7.59
N GLY A 35 -2.40 -19.82 -7.41
CA GLY A 35 -2.46 -18.60 -8.22
C GLY A 35 -3.57 -17.63 -7.83
N HIS A 36 -4.21 -17.86 -6.68
CA HIS A 36 -5.21 -16.95 -6.14
C HIS A 36 -4.55 -15.74 -5.48
N THR A 37 -5.25 -14.61 -5.45
CA THR A 37 -4.81 -13.41 -4.74
C THR A 37 -5.98 -12.85 -3.94
N VAL A 38 -5.72 -12.51 -2.68
CA VAL A 38 -6.64 -11.76 -1.84
C VAL A 38 -6.17 -10.32 -1.78
N ASP A 39 -7.03 -9.38 -2.20
CA ASP A 39 -6.74 -7.94 -2.13
C ASP A 39 -7.61 -7.29 -1.05
N LEU A 40 -6.99 -6.95 0.08
CA LEU A 40 -7.65 -6.28 1.22
C LEU A 40 -8.11 -4.85 0.90
N LEU A 41 -7.71 -4.32 -0.27
CA LEU A 41 -8.12 -3.01 -0.80
C LEU A 41 -8.99 -3.15 -2.05
N GLY A 42 -9.41 -4.37 -2.39
CA GLY A 42 -10.07 -4.69 -3.66
C GLY A 42 -11.43 -4.01 -3.85
N ALA A 43 -12.12 -3.67 -2.76
CA ALA A 43 -13.38 -2.91 -2.77
C ALA A 43 -13.32 -1.72 -1.81
N PRO A 44 -14.13 -0.66 -2.01
CA PRO A 44 -14.13 0.54 -1.17
C PRO A 44 -14.37 0.25 0.32
N ALA A 45 -15.32 -0.63 0.64
CA ALA A 45 -15.60 -1.02 2.02
C ALA A 45 -14.40 -1.74 2.67
N GLN A 46 -13.72 -2.61 1.92
CA GLN A 46 -12.53 -3.32 2.39
C GLN A 46 -11.36 -2.35 2.61
N ALA A 47 -11.13 -1.42 1.68
CA ALA A 47 -10.12 -0.38 1.82
C ALA A 47 -10.39 0.56 3.02
N ASN A 48 -11.66 0.96 3.24
CA ASN A 48 -12.03 1.75 4.41
C ASN A 48 -11.73 0.99 5.70
N HIS A 49 -12.18 -0.26 5.77
CA HIS A 49 -11.96 -1.13 6.91
C HIS A 49 -10.45 -1.33 7.19
N TRP A 50 -9.64 -1.54 6.14
CA TRP A 50 -8.19 -1.67 6.26
C TRP A 50 -7.53 -0.40 6.83
N LEU A 51 -7.93 0.78 6.35
CA LEU A 51 -7.41 2.06 6.86
C LEU A 51 -7.83 2.30 8.31
N THR A 52 -9.09 2.05 8.66
CA THR A 52 -9.61 2.22 10.02
C THR A 52 -8.92 1.28 11.01
N ARG A 53 -8.76 -0.01 10.68
CA ARG A 53 -8.06 -1.00 11.52
C ARG A 53 -6.63 -0.56 11.85
N ARG A 54 -6.00 0.21 10.97
CA ARG A 54 -4.62 0.73 11.13
C ARG A 54 -4.55 2.17 11.65
N GLY A 55 -5.69 2.77 12.02
CA GLY A 55 -5.73 4.16 12.51
C GLY A 55 -5.38 5.21 11.46
N LEU A 56 -5.47 4.89 10.16
CA LEU A 56 -5.11 5.77 9.05
C LEU A 56 -6.29 6.59 8.53
N ALA A 57 -7.52 6.22 8.88
CA ALA A 57 -8.74 6.95 8.54
C ALA A 57 -9.84 6.70 9.59
N PRO A 58 -10.76 7.66 9.80
CA PRO A 58 -11.95 7.43 10.64
C PRO A 58 -12.85 6.34 10.05
N VAL A 59 -13.69 5.75 10.90
CA VAL A 59 -14.58 4.62 10.54
C VAL A 59 -15.54 4.96 9.40
N ASP A 60 -15.93 6.22 9.29
CA ASP A 60 -16.91 6.78 8.38
C ASP A 60 -16.27 7.68 7.30
N ALA A 61 -15.00 7.45 6.95
CA ALA A 61 -14.28 8.24 5.95
C ALA A 61 -14.92 8.27 4.55
N GLY A 62 -15.97 7.48 4.31
CA GLY A 62 -16.77 7.53 3.09
C GLY A 62 -15.98 7.12 1.85
N MET A 63 -15.17 6.06 1.98
CA MET A 63 -14.33 5.56 0.89
C MET A 63 -15.15 5.28 -0.38
N ARG A 64 -14.75 5.92 -1.47
CA ARG A 64 -15.36 5.75 -2.81
C ARG A 64 -14.43 4.93 -3.71
N GLU A 65 -14.99 4.37 -4.79
CA GLU A 65 -14.23 3.57 -5.77
C GLU A 65 -13.01 4.30 -6.34
N MET A 66 -13.15 5.59 -6.63
CA MET A 66 -12.03 6.42 -7.09
C MET A 66 -10.89 6.47 -6.06
N CYS A 67 -11.21 6.61 -4.77
CA CYS A 67 -10.21 6.68 -3.70
C CYS A 67 -9.55 5.31 -3.46
N ALA A 68 -10.34 4.23 -3.48
CA ALA A 68 -9.81 2.86 -3.38
C ALA A 68 -8.87 2.54 -4.56
N THR A 69 -9.19 3.01 -5.76
CA THR A 69 -8.33 2.88 -6.94
C THR A 69 -7.04 3.68 -6.80
N GLN A 70 -7.09 4.92 -6.29
CA GLN A 70 -5.89 5.70 -5.99
C GLN A 70 -4.99 5.00 -4.96
N LEU A 71 -5.58 4.41 -3.92
CA LEU A 71 -4.84 3.68 -2.88
C LEU A 71 -4.17 2.41 -3.44
N ARG A 72 -4.87 1.64 -4.27
CA ARG A 72 -4.29 0.48 -4.98
C ARG A 72 -3.18 0.90 -5.94
N SER A 73 -3.36 2.00 -6.68
CA SER A 73 -2.31 2.53 -7.54
C SER A 73 -1.07 2.92 -6.74
N LEU A 74 -1.24 3.65 -5.62
CA LEU A 74 -0.14 4.01 -4.71
C LEU A 74 0.59 2.77 -4.18
N ARG A 75 -0.15 1.72 -3.81
CA ARG A 75 0.42 0.44 -3.39
C ARG A 75 1.38 -0.11 -4.45
N GLU A 76 0.97 -0.17 -5.70
CA GLU A 76 1.81 -0.72 -6.78
C GLU A 76 3.07 0.11 -7.01
N GLN A 77 2.98 1.44 -6.91
CA GLN A 77 4.17 2.31 -7.01
C GLN A 77 5.17 2.05 -5.88
N ILE A 78 4.69 1.94 -4.63
CA ILE A 78 5.55 1.62 -3.48
C ILE A 78 6.13 0.21 -3.60
N ARG A 79 5.35 -0.77 -4.08
CA ARG A 79 5.82 -2.14 -4.32
C ARG A 79 6.95 -2.18 -5.35
N SER A 80 6.82 -1.40 -6.43
CA SER A 80 7.89 -1.26 -7.43
C SER A 80 9.18 -0.68 -6.82
N LEU A 81 9.08 0.33 -5.95
CA LEU A 81 10.25 0.90 -5.27
C LEU A 81 10.91 -0.09 -4.31
N PHE A 82 10.12 -0.87 -3.56
CA PHE A 82 10.66 -1.90 -2.68
C PHE A 82 11.34 -3.03 -3.46
N ALA A 83 10.78 -3.45 -4.59
CA ALA A 83 11.42 -4.44 -5.46
C ALA A 83 12.77 -3.92 -5.99
N ALA A 84 12.81 -2.68 -6.51
CA ALA A 84 14.05 -2.06 -6.96
C ALA A 84 15.11 -2.02 -5.86
N ARG A 85 14.71 -1.68 -4.62
CA ARG A 85 15.62 -1.68 -3.48
C ARG A 85 16.11 -3.07 -3.10
N ALA A 86 15.23 -4.06 -3.08
CA ALA A 86 15.58 -5.45 -2.73
C ALA A 86 16.53 -6.08 -3.77
N GLU A 87 16.37 -5.72 -5.04
CA GLU A 87 17.17 -6.23 -6.15
C GLU A 87 18.43 -5.40 -6.44
N GLY A 88 18.62 -4.26 -5.75
CA GLY A 88 19.76 -3.37 -6.00
C GLY A 88 19.71 -2.66 -7.35
N LEU A 89 18.50 -2.41 -7.86
CA LEU A 89 18.24 -1.77 -9.15
C LEU A 89 17.85 -0.29 -8.98
N PRO A 90 18.05 0.54 -10.02
CA PRO A 90 17.52 1.90 -10.05
C PRO A 90 15.99 1.89 -9.92
N ALA A 91 15.45 2.88 -9.19
CA ALA A 91 14.01 3.08 -9.12
C ALA A 91 13.45 3.58 -10.46
N LEU A 92 12.23 3.16 -10.79
CA LEU A 92 11.50 3.77 -11.90
C LEU A 92 11.19 5.23 -11.57
N PRO A 93 11.60 6.21 -12.41
CA PRO A 93 11.33 7.62 -12.15
C PRO A 93 9.83 7.92 -11.96
N ALA A 94 8.97 7.22 -12.69
CA ALA A 94 7.52 7.33 -12.58
C ALA A 94 6.99 6.90 -11.20
N ALA A 95 7.58 5.89 -10.57
CA ALA A 95 7.18 5.43 -9.25
C ALA A 95 7.57 6.43 -8.15
N VAL A 96 8.77 7.02 -8.25
CA VAL A 96 9.20 8.11 -7.35
C VAL A 96 8.30 9.33 -7.51
N ALA A 97 7.99 9.71 -8.76
CA ALA A 97 7.09 10.83 -9.04
C ALA A 97 5.68 10.59 -8.46
N ALA A 98 5.10 9.41 -8.68
CA ALA A 98 3.76 9.10 -8.17
C ALA A 98 3.67 9.10 -6.64
N VAL A 99 4.72 8.64 -5.94
CA VAL A 99 4.79 8.75 -4.47
C VAL A 99 4.88 10.22 -4.05
N ASN A 100 5.71 11.02 -4.71
CA ASN A 100 5.83 12.44 -4.42
C ASN A 100 4.52 13.21 -4.70
N ASP A 101 3.80 12.87 -5.76
CA ASP A 101 2.48 13.45 -6.06
C ASP A 101 1.45 13.14 -4.96
N ALA A 102 1.53 11.96 -4.34
CA ALA A 102 0.72 11.65 -3.16
C ALA A 102 1.18 12.48 -1.94
N MET A 103 2.49 12.63 -1.73
CA MET A 103 3.06 13.37 -0.60
C MET A 103 2.78 14.88 -0.66
N THR A 104 2.74 15.50 -1.84
CA THR A 104 2.46 16.94 -1.99
C THR A 104 1.06 17.33 -1.52
N ARG A 105 0.15 16.37 -1.33
CA ARG A 105 -1.15 16.60 -0.67
C ARG A 105 -1.01 16.94 0.81
N VAL A 106 0.15 16.66 1.41
CA VAL A 106 0.56 17.09 2.74
C VAL A 106 1.71 18.09 2.59
N PRO A 107 1.46 19.41 2.71
CA PRO A 107 2.45 20.45 2.38
C PRO A 107 3.79 20.35 3.12
N THR A 108 3.78 19.73 4.31
CA THR A 108 4.95 19.59 5.18
C THR A 108 5.72 18.27 4.95
N ALA A 109 5.26 17.41 4.04
CA ALA A 109 5.90 16.14 3.78
C ALA A 109 7.18 16.33 2.94
N ALA A 110 8.33 16.04 3.52
CA ALA A 110 9.61 16.00 2.80
C ALA A 110 9.57 14.98 1.66
N LEU A 111 9.86 15.42 0.44
CA LEU A 111 9.76 14.56 -0.76
C LEU A 111 10.75 13.39 -0.71
N LEU A 112 10.33 12.28 -1.30
CA LEU A 112 11.17 11.12 -1.53
C LEU A 112 12.14 11.41 -2.67
N ARG A 113 13.42 11.22 -2.40
CA ARG A 113 14.48 11.19 -3.39
C ARG A 113 15.09 9.80 -3.46
N TRP A 114 15.74 9.50 -4.58
CA TRP A 114 16.36 8.20 -4.81
C TRP A 114 17.76 8.41 -5.35
N ASP A 115 18.73 7.76 -4.73
CA ASP A 115 20.08 7.61 -5.24
C ASP A 115 20.25 6.16 -5.71
N ASP A 116 20.78 5.97 -6.92
CA ASP A 116 20.86 4.65 -7.55
C ASP A 116 21.73 3.65 -6.78
N LYS A 117 22.66 4.15 -5.94
CA LYS A 117 23.58 3.30 -5.16
C LYS A 117 23.09 3.09 -3.73
N THR A 118 22.60 4.13 -3.09
CA THR A 118 22.30 4.15 -1.65
C THR A 118 20.81 3.99 -1.37
N GLY A 119 19.94 4.23 -2.35
CA GLY A 119 18.50 4.01 -2.29
C GLY A 119 17.69 5.26 -1.88
N PRO A 120 16.54 5.07 -1.21
CA PRO A 120 15.65 6.18 -0.87
C PRO A 120 16.24 7.07 0.23
N TYR A 121 16.08 8.39 0.08
CA TYR A 121 16.43 9.37 1.10
C TYR A 121 15.43 10.54 1.09
N ARG A 122 15.46 11.35 2.15
CA ARG A 122 14.66 12.59 2.29
C ARG A 122 15.60 13.77 2.56
N THR A 123 15.15 14.95 2.17
CA THR A 123 15.82 16.24 2.39
C THR A 123 14.90 17.19 3.12
#